data_AF-A0A9W7F667-F1
#
_entry.id   AF-A0A9W7F667-F1
#
_cell.length_a   1.000
_cell.length_b   1.000
_cell.length_c   1.000
_cell.angle_alpha   90.00
_cell.angle_beta   90.00
_cell.angle_gamma   90.00
#
_symmetry.space_group_name_H-M   'P 1'
#
loop_
_entity.id
_entity.type
_entity.pdbx_description
1 polymer ?
#
loop_
_entity_poly.entity_id
_entity_poly.type
_entity_poly.pdbx_seq_one_letter_code
_entity_poly.pdbx_strand_id
1 'polypeptide(L)'
;MNTQISSILSSLSSTSSLPVLATRISPEIFAEVQRIYQGPGSLEYNETAKLIILRTSDPPQIPPNRKTVIVCTAGTTDIPIAEEVSQTLLSSQIPPLRIYDCGVAGLHRILKKIPIITSPDVACIIVCAGMDGALPSVISGLVNVPVIAVPTSVGYGYGSGGNAALENTYDKSQTKEYI
;
A
#
# COMPACT_ATOMS: atom_id res chain seq x y z
N MET A 1 -21.31 -6.68 14.82
CA MET A 1 -20.03 -6.27 14.21
C MET A 1 -20.26 -5.49 12.91
N ASN A 2 -21.04 -5.99 11.96
CA ASN A 2 -21.20 -5.35 10.64
C ASN A 2 -21.99 -4.02 10.68
N THR A 3 -22.99 -3.92 11.57
CA THR A 3 -23.67 -2.65 11.87
C THR A 3 -22.73 -1.57 12.41
N GLN A 4 -21.68 -1.98 13.15
CA GLN A 4 -20.68 -1.05 13.68
C GLN A 4 -19.80 -0.49 12.57
N ILE A 5 -19.43 -1.30 11.57
CA ILE A 5 -18.69 -0.84 10.38
C ILE A 5 -19.49 0.24 9.65
N SER A 6 -20.77 -0.01 9.37
CA SER A 6 -21.65 0.98 8.72
C SER A 6 -21.76 2.29 9.51
N SER A 7 -21.88 2.20 10.84
CA SER A 7 -21.96 3.39 11.70
C SER A 7 -20.67 4.21 11.70
N ILE A 8 -19.51 3.54 11.77
CA ILE A 8 -18.20 4.20 11.71
C ILE A 8 -18.00 4.88 10.35
N LEU A 9 -18.32 4.19 9.26
CA LEU A 9 -18.23 4.73 7.91
C LEU A 9 -19.01 6.04 7.77
N SER A 10 -20.27 6.04 8.21
CA SER A 10 -21.12 7.24 8.16
C SER A 10 -20.63 8.37 9.09
N SER A 11 -20.06 8.04 10.25
CA SER A 11 -19.55 9.04 11.18
C SER A 11 -18.29 9.70 10.63
N LEU A 12 -17.33 8.92 10.14
CA LEU A 12 -16.08 9.44 9.59
C LEU A 12 -16.29 10.25 8.30
N SER A 13 -17.23 9.81 7.45
CA SER A 13 -17.54 10.50 6.20
C SER A 13 -18.19 11.88 6.40
N SER A 14 -18.69 12.16 7.59
CA SER A 14 -19.22 13.49 7.95
C SER A 14 -18.14 14.49 8.38
N THR A 15 -16.92 13.99 8.69
CA THR A 15 -15.82 14.81 9.22
C THR A 15 -14.85 15.26 8.14
N SER A 16 -14.76 14.53 7.02
CA SER A 16 -13.80 14.81 5.95
C SER A 16 -14.40 14.48 4.58
N SER A 17 -13.94 15.19 3.55
CA SER A 17 -14.21 14.86 2.15
C SER A 17 -13.27 13.78 1.58
N LEU A 18 -12.26 13.37 2.35
CA LEU A 18 -11.42 12.25 1.94
C LEU A 18 -12.18 10.92 2.04
N PRO A 19 -11.90 9.95 1.15
CA PRO A 19 -12.49 8.62 1.25
C PRO A 19 -12.17 7.95 2.60
N VAL A 20 -13.14 7.21 3.13
CA VAL A 20 -12.95 6.39 4.33
C VAL A 20 -12.62 4.97 3.92
N LEU A 21 -11.56 4.39 4.49
CA LEU A 21 -11.14 3.03 4.23
C LEU A 21 -11.48 2.13 5.42
N ALA A 22 -12.09 0.98 5.15
CA ALA A 22 -12.21 -0.11 6.11
C ALA A 22 -11.46 -1.34 5.56
N THR A 23 -10.38 -1.73 6.23
CA THR A 23 -9.46 -2.79 5.77
C THR A 23 -9.75 -4.13 6.42
N ARG A 24 -9.18 -5.22 5.87
CA ARG A 24 -9.39 -6.61 6.34
C ARG A 24 -10.87 -7.04 6.31
N ILE A 25 -11.58 -6.63 5.27
CA ILE A 25 -13.00 -6.92 5.05
C ILE A 25 -13.15 -8.06 4.04
N SER A 26 -13.85 -9.13 4.43
CA SER A 26 -14.18 -10.22 3.51
C SER A 26 -15.34 -9.84 2.56
N PRO A 27 -15.49 -10.52 1.40
CA PRO A 27 -16.59 -10.26 0.49
C PRO A 27 -17.97 -10.41 1.14
N GLU A 28 -18.13 -11.34 2.08
CA GLU A 28 -19.38 -11.58 2.80
C GLU A 28 -19.73 -10.41 3.72
N ILE A 29 -18.74 -9.87 4.43
CA ILE A 29 -18.91 -8.68 5.28
C ILE A 29 -19.24 -7.48 4.39
N PHE A 30 -18.56 -7.30 3.26
CA PHE A 30 -18.87 -6.22 2.33
C PHE A 30 -20.31 -6.31 1.81
N ALA A 31 -20.76 -7.49 1.37
CA ALA A 31 -22.13 -7.70 0.89
C ALA A 31 -23.19 -7.41 1.97
N GLU A 32 -22.88 -7.64 3.25
CA GLU A 32 -23.76 -7.23 4.35
C GLU A 32 -23.73 -5.73 4.59
N VAL A 33 -22.54 -5.12 4.68
CA VAL A 33 -22.37 -3.67 4.86
C VAL A 33 -23.07 -2.91 3.73
N GLN A 34 -22.91 -3.34 2.48
CA GLN A 34 -23.55 -2.74 1.31
C GLN A 34 -25.09 -2.78 1.40
N ARG A 35 -25.68 -3.83 1.98
CA ARG A 35 -27.14 -3.94 2.17
C ARG A 35 -27.67 -3.03 3.27
N ILE A 36 -26.91 -2.82 4.34
CA ILE A 36 -27.37 -2.08 5.52
C ILE A 36 -26.95 -0.61 5.52
N TYR A 37 -25.95 -0.23 4.72
CA TYR A 37 -25.43 1.13 4.67
C TYR A 37 -26.44 2.08 4.04
N GLN A 38 -26.87 3.07 4.83
CA GLN A 38 -27.81 4.13 4.42
C GLN A 38 -27.17 5.53 4.51
N GLY A 39 -25.85 5.60 4.70
CA GLY A 39 -25.12 6.86 4.78
C GLY A 39 -24.88 7.50 3.42
N PRO A 40 -24.31 8.71 3.38
CA PRO A 40 -23.99 9.39 2.11
C PRO A 40 -22.85 8.68 1.38
N GLY A 41 -22.78 8.87 0.06
CA GLY A 41 -21.66 8.38 -0.76
C GLY A 41 -21.83 6.97 -1.31
N SER A 42 -20.83 6.51 -2.07
CA SER A 42 -20.78 5.19 -2.68
C SER A 42 -19.77 4.29 -1.97
N LEU A 43 -20.18 3.03 -1.75
CA LEU A 43 -19.29 1.98 -1.28
C LEU A 43 -18.69 1.25 -2.48
N GLU A 44 -17.37 1.20 -2.54
CA GLU A 44 -16.59 0.37 -3.46
C GLU A 44 -15.88 -0.72 -2.65
N TYR A 45 -15.63 -1.88 -3.28
CA TYR A 45 -14.85 -2.96 -2.68
C TYR A 45 -13.65 -3.28 -3.55
N ASN A 46 -12.47 -3.30 -2.93
CA ASN A 46 -11.26 -3.80 -3.57
C ASN A 46 -11.03 -5.24 -3.09
N GLU A 47 -11.28 -6.20 -3.98
CA GLU A 47 -11.16 -7.63 -3.67
C GLU A 47 -9.72 -8.03 -3.33
N THR A 48 -8.75 -7.50 -4.06
CA THR A 48 -7.32 -7.82 -3.89
C THR A 48 -6.80 -7.38 -2.53
N ALA A 49 -7.11 -6.14 -2.12
CA ALA A 49 -6.71 -5.58 -0.84
C ALA A 49 -7.67 -5.90 0.31
N LYS A 50 -8.83 -6.53 0.02
CA LYS A 50 -9.89 -6.85 0.99
C LYS A 50 -10.29 -5.62 1.80
N LEU A 51 -10.68 -4.54 1.12
CA LEU A 51 -11.07 -3.29 1.77
C LEU A 51 -12.28 -2.64 1.13
N ILE A 52 -13.07 -1.94 1.95
CA ILE A 52 -14.16 -1.05 1.52
C ILE A 52 -13.60 0.35 1.38
N ILE A 53 -13.99 1.05 0.32
CA ILE A 53 -13.75 2.47 0.12
C ILE A 53 -15.11 3.17 0.11
N LEU A 54 -15.33 4.09 1.05
CA LEU A 54 -16.48 4.97 1.02
C LEU A 54 -16.08 6.32 0.44
N ARG A 55 -16.70 6.71 -0.68
CA ARG A 55 -16.49 8.02 -1.32
C ARG A 55 -17.73 8.89 -1.17
N THR A 56 -17.58 10.08 -0.60
CA THR A 56 -18.66 11.07 -0.49
C THR A 56 -18.55 12.20 -1.51
N SER A 57 -17.44 12.29 -2.21
CA SER A 57 -17.20 13.28 -3.27
C SER A 57 -16.34 12.69 -4.38
N ASP A 58 -16.33 13.35 -5.53
CA ASP A 58 -15.45 13.01 -6.63
C ASP A 58 -13.97 13.10 -6.21
N PRO A 59 -13.09 12.29 -6.83
CA PRO A 59 -11.66 12.43 -6.63
C PRO A 59 -11.23 13.85 -7.00
N PRO A 60 -10.53 14.57 -6.11
CA PRO A 60 -10.03 15.90 -6.41
C PRO A 60 -8.95 15.83 -7.50
N GLN A 61 -8.82 16.93 -8.24
CA GLN A 61 -7.90 17.03 -9.35
C GLN A 61 -6.46 16.94 -8.87
N ILE A 62 -5.69 16.04 -9.48
CA ILE A 62 -4.27 15.89 -9.20
C ILE A 62 -3.55 17.13 -9.73
N PRO A 63 -2.74 17.83 -8.91
CA PRO A 63 -2.01 19.01 -9.37
C PRO A 63 -1.13 18.67 -10.58
N PRO A 64 -1.04 19.58 -11.58
CA PRO A 64 -0.06 19.43 -12.65
C PRO A 64 1.35 19.37 -12.03
N ASN A 65 2.23 18.55 -12.61
CA ASN A 65 3.62 18.35 -12.18
C ASN A 65 3.82 17.64 -10.83
N ARG A 66 2.80 16.95 -10.31
CA ARG A 66 3.01 16.09 -9.13
C ARG A 66 3.98 14.95 -9.47
N LYS A 67 5.04 14.82 -8.67
CA LYS A 67 5.96 13.68 -8.76
C LYS A 67 5.26 12.36 -8.41
N THR A 68 5.70 11.29 -9.05
CA THR A 68 5.13 9.94 -8.96
C THR A 68 5.62 9.22 -7.70
N VAL A 69 4.70 8.59 -6.99
CA VAL A 69 5.02 7.58 -5.97
C VAL A 69 4.94 6.21 -6.63
N ILE A 70 6.00 5.42 -6.52
CA ILE A 70 6.01 4.05 -7.04
C ILE A 70 5.67 3.10 -5.88
N VAL A 71 4.79 2.12 -6.13
CA VAL A 71 4.52 1.01 -5.19
C VAL A 71 4.98 -0.29 -5.86
N CYS A 72 5.98 -0.94 -5.27
CA CYS A 72 6.60 -2.15 -5.78
C CYS A 72 6.24 -3.37 -4.92
N THR A 73 6.15 -4.55 -5.53
CA THR A 73 6.15 -5.83 -4.80
C THR A 73 7.34 -6.72 -5.12
N ALA A 74 7.86 -7.42 -4.12
CA ALA A 74 8.85 -8.47 -4.35
C ALA A 74 8.23 -9.71 -5.01
N GLY A 75 7.12 -10.19 -4.48
CA GLY A 75 6.38 -11.32 -5.04
C GLY A 75 4.92 -10.99 -5.36
N THR A 76 4.21 -11.97 -5.92
CA THR A 76 2.76 -11.89 -6.12
C THR A 76 1.99 -11.98 -4.81
N THR A 77 2.56 -12.62 -3.79
CA THR A 77 1.99 -12.73 -2.44
C THR A 77 1.90 -11.39 -1.72
N ASP A 78 2.72 -10.41 -2.09
CA ASP A 78 2.72 -9.07 -1.52
C ASP A 78 1.67 -8.14 -2.17
N ILE A 79 1.04 -8.56 -3.29
CA ILE A 79 0.10 -7.73 -4.06
C ILE A 79 -1.08 -7.22 -3.21
N PRO A 80 -1.73 -8.02 -2.34
CA PRO A 80 -2.79 -7.51 -1.46
C PRO A 80 -2.37 -6.30 -0.61
N ILE A 81 -1.15 -6.35 -0.06
CA ILE A 81 -0.60 -5.25 0.75
C ILE A 81 -0.26 -4.05 -0.13
N ALA A 82 0.32 -4.26 -1.31
CA ALA A 82 0.60 -3.19 -2.25
C ALA A 82 -0.66 -2.50 -2.78
N GLU A 83 -1.77 -3.23 -2.96
CA GLU A 83 -3.06 -2.62 -3.29
C GLU A 83 -3.64 -1.83 -2.11
N GLU A 84 -3.49 -2.29 -0.86
CA GLU A 84 -3.89 -1.52 0.33
C GLU A 84 -3.11 -0.19 0.42
N VAL A 85 -1.79 -0.24 0.24
CA VAL A 85 -0.93 0.95 0.13
C VAL A 85 -1.42 1.86 -1.00
N SER A 86 -1.71 1.27 -2.16
CA SER A 86 -2.13 2.04 -3.32
C SER A 86 -3.50 2.71 -3.14
N GLN A 87 -4.46 2.05 -2.48
CA GLN A 87 -5.76 2.63 -2.15
C GLN A 87 -5.65 3.72 -1.08
N THR A 88 -4.71 3.57 -0.13
CA THR A 88 -4.39 4.62 0.85
C THR A 88 -3.85 5.86 0.16
N LEU A 89 -2.92 5.70 -0.78
CA LEU A 89 -2.37 6.80 -1.59
C LEU A 89 -3.44 7.44 -2.47
N LEU A 90 -4.27 6.65 -3.16
CA LEU A 90 -5.37 7.15 -3.98
C LEU A 90 -6.38 7.95 -3.14
N SER A 91 -6.73 7.47 -1.94
CA SER A 91 -7.60 8.17 -1.00
C SER A 91 -6.97 9.46 -0.48
N SER A 92 -5.63 9.52 -0.46
CA SER A 92 -4.84 10.72 -0.17
C SER A 92 -4.56 11.57 -1.42
N GLN A 93 -5.20 11.28 -2.55
CA GLN A 93 -5.07 12.04 -3.81
C GLN A 93 -3.67 11.94 -4.45
N ILE A 94 -3.00 10.82 -4.21
CA ILE A 94 -1.67 10.51 -4.72
C ILE A 94 -1.81 9.25 -5.58
N PRO A 95 -2.03 9.34 -6.90
CA PRO A 95 -2.09 8.16 -7.74
C PRO A 95 -0.70 7.50 -7.82
N PRO A 96 -0.54 6.24 -7.37
CA PRO A 96 0.74 5.58 -7.45
C PRO A 96 0.93 4.87 -8.80
N LEU A 97 2.18 4.78 -9.23
CA LEU A 97 2.60 3.82 -10.25
C LEU A 97 2.88 2.46 -9.58
N ARG A 98 2.14 1.43 -9.99
CA ARG A 98 2.29 0.06 -9.44
C ARG A 98 3.28 -0.75 -10.28
N ILE A 99 4.20 -1.45 -9.62
CA ILE A 99 5.14 -2.40 -10.25
C ILE A 99 5.09 -3.71 -9.46
N TYR A 100 4.54 -4.76 -10.05
CA TYR A 100 4.39 -6.05 -9.37
C TYR A 100 5.45 -7.05 -9.78
N ASP A 101 5.73 -7.97 -8.85
CA ASP A 101 6.62 -9.12 -9.02
C ASP A 101 8.01 -8.72 -9.53
N CYS A 102 8.72 -7.87 -8.77
CA CYS A 102 10.07 -7.40 -9.09
C CYS A 102 11.12 -7.88 -8.09
N GLY A 103 10.87 -8.99 -7.39
CA GLY A 103 11.74 -9.53 -6.36
C GLY A 103 13.09 -10.06 -6.84
N VAL A 104 13.98 -10.28 -5.87
CA VAL A 104 15.39 -10.62 -6.10
C VAL A 104 15.63 -11.98 -6.75
N ALA A 105 14.71 -12.95 -6.56
CA ALA A 105 14.74 -14.25 -7.22
C ALA A 105 14.69 -14.15 -8.77
N GLY A 106 14.18 -13.03 -9.28
CA GLY A 106 14.22 -12.68 -10.68
C GLY A 106 14.76 -11.28 -10.89
N LEU A 107 16.00 -11.01 -10.47
CA LEU A 107 16.63 -9.68 -10.53
C LEU A 107 16.48 -8.97 -11.88
N HIS A 108 16.48 -9.72 -12.98
CA HIS A 108 16.22 -9.19 -14.32
C HIS A 108 14.88 -8.42 -14.45
N ARG A 109 13.86 -8.74 -13.62
CA ARG A 109 12.57 -8.05 -13.60
C ARG A 109 12.69 -6.62 -13.09
N ILE A 110 13.44 -6.38 -12.00
CA ILE A 110 13.70 -5.02 -11.51
C ILE A 110 14.69 -4.27 -12.40
N LEU A 111 15.70 -4.95 -12.97
CA LEU A 111 16.67 -4.31 -13.87
C LEU A 111 15.99 -3.71 -15.11
N LYS A 112 14.96 -4.38 -15.66
CA LYS A 112 14.14 -3.85 -16.76
C LYS A 112 13.33 -2.60 -16.39
N LYS A 113 13.16 -2.33 -15.09
CA LYS A 113 12.40 -1.18 -14.57
C LYS A 113 13.30 -0.03 -14.14
N ILE A 114 14.63 -0.16 -14.22
CA ILE A 114 15.60 0.90 -13.87
C ILE A 114 15.20 2.25 -14.48
N PRO A 115 14.93 2.38 -15.80
CA PRO A 115 14.58 3.68 -16.39
C PRO A 115 13.33 4.32 -15.78
N ILE A 116 12.40 3.50 -15.27
CA ILE A 116 11.16 3.96 -14.64
C ILE A 116 11.45 4.41 -13.21
N ILE A 117 12.14 3.59 -12.42
CA ILE A 117 12.38 3.86 -10.99
C ILE A 117 13.42 4.97 -10.76
N THR A 118 14.29 5.23 -11.73
CA THR A 118 15.28 6.31 -11.68
C THR A 118 14.81 7.59 -12.39
N SER A 119 13.56 7.64 -12.87
CA SER A 119 13.03 8.84 -13.53
C SER A 119 13.08 10.04 -12.57
N PRO A 120 13.46 11.26 -13.04
CA PRO A 120 13.48 12.47 -12.20
C PRO A 120 12.09 12.87 -11.66
N ASP A 121 11.03 12.34 -12.28
CA ASP A 121 9.64 12.54 -11.88
C ASP A 121 9.23 11.65 -10.70
N VAL A 122 10.08 10.71 -10.25
CA VAL A 122 9.81 9.89 -9.06
C VAL A 122 10.08 10.71 -7.81
N ALA A 123 9.14 10.67 -6.87
CA ALA A 123 9.24 11.34 -5.57
C ALA A 123 9.76 10.38 -4.49
N CYS A 124 9.24 9.15 -4.47
CA CYS A 124 9.64 8.08 -3.56
C CYS A 124 9.18 6.72 -4.10
N ILE A 125 9.72 5.65 -3.52
CA ILE A 125 9.37 4.26 -3.84
C ILE A 125 8.97 3.55 -2.55
N ILE A 126 7.78 2.97 -2.54
CA ILE A 126 7.28 2.11 -1.46
C ILE A 126 7.44 0.66 -1.91
N VAL A 127 8.10 -0.16 -1.11
CA VAL A 127 8.43 -1.53 -1.47
C VAL A 127 7.77 -2.49 -0.48
N CYS A 128 6.75 -3.20 -0.93
CA CYS A 128 6.09 -4.27 -0.19
C CYS A 128 6.85 -5.59 -0.41
N ALA A 129 7.48 -6.11 0.63
CA ALA A 129 8.28 -7.32 0.54
C ALA A 129 8.17 -8.18 1.79
N GLY A 130 7.93 -9.48 1.58
CA GLY A 130 7.93 -10.52 2.60
C GLY A 130 9.21 -11.35 2.62
N MET A 131 9.13 -12.54 3.20
CA MET A 131 10.15 -13.60 3.33
C MET A 131 11.59 -13.14 3.64
N ASP A 132 12.30 -12.56 2.67
CA ASP A 132 13.70 -12.13 2.81
C ASP A 132 13.85 -10.61 2.93
N GLY A 133 12.83 -9.81 2.60
CA GLY A 133 12.88 -8.35 2.73
C GLY A 133 14.02 -7.65 1.96
N ALA A 134 14.64 -8.33 0.99
CA ALA A 134 15.86 -7.85 0.33
C ALA A 134 15.62 -6.80 -0.77
N LEU A 135 14.41 -6.79 -1.37
CA LEU A 135 14.10 -5.87 -2.48
C LEU A 135 14.22 -4.37 -2.10
N PRO A 136 13.76 -3.90 -0.93
CA PRO A 136 13.98 -2.53 -0.48
C PRO A 136 15.45 -2.10 -0.58
N SER A 137 16.39 -2.89 -0.03
CA SER A 137 17.82 -2.58 -0.04
C SER A 137 18.39 -2.53 -1.46
N VAL A 138 17.96 -3.45 -2.34
CA VAL A 138 18.36 -3.44 -3.75
C VAL A 138 17.90 -2.16 -4.44
N ILE A 139 16.63 -1.77 -4.26
CA ILE A 139 16.08 -0.54 -4.85
C ILE A 139 16.79 0.69 -4.29
N SER A 140 17.07 0.75 -2.98
CA SER A 140 17.82 1.84 -2.35
C SER A 140 19.21 2.03 -2.94
N GLY A 141 19.88 0.96 -3.38
CA GLY A 141 21.17 1.06 -4.08
C GLY A 141 21.09 1.56 -5.52
N LEU A 142 19.88 1.65 -6.11
CA LEU A 142 19.67 2.02 -7.51
C LEU A 142 19.09 3.44 -7.69
N VAL A 143 18.56 4.06 -6.64
CA VAL A 143 17.80 5.32 -6.74
C VAL A 143 18.29 6.38 -5.75
N ASN A 144 18.09 7.65 -6.08
CA ASN A 144 18.42 8.80 -5.24
C ASN A 144 17.20 9.42 -4.54
N VAL A 145 16.11 8.66 -4.41
CA VAL A 145 14.85 9.08 -3.77
C VAL A 145 14.58 8.22 -2.54
N PRO A 146 13.75 8.68 -1.58
CA PRO A 146 13.38 7.87 -0.42
C PRO A 146 12.78 6.52 -0.83
N VAL A 147 13.26 5.46 -0.19
CA VAL A 147 12.71 4.10 -0.32
C VAL A 147 12.08 3.71 1.03
N ILE A 148 10.79 3.42 1.01
CA ILE A 148 10.00 3.07 2.19
C ILE A 148 9.71 1.58 2.13
N ALA A 149 10.25 0.81 3.06
CA ALA A 149 9.96 -0.62 3.15
C ALA A 149 8.64 -0.86 3.89
N VAL A 150 7.78 -1.71 3.32
CA VAL A 150 6.56 -2.22 3.96
C VAL A 150 6.75 -3.73 4.15
N PRO A 151 7.16 -4.17 5.35
CA PRO A 151 7.36 -5.59 5.62
C PRO A 151 6.01 -6.30 5.61
N THR A 152 5.87 -7.32 4.76
CA THR A 152 4.64 -8.10 4.68
C THR A 152 4.79 -9.40 5.48
N SER A 153 3.68 -9.90 6.00
CA SER A 153 3.63 -11.15 6.77
C SER A 153 3.43 -12.39 5.88
N VAL A 154 3.67 -12.26 4.57
CA VAL A 154 3.61 -13.38 3.63
C VAL A 154 4.95 -14.11 3.60
N GLY A 155 4.97 -15.29 4.22
CA GLY A 155 6.15 -16.15 4.34
C GLY A 155 5.84 -17.35 5.24
N TYR A 156 6.46 -18.50 4.95
CA TYR A 156 6.38 -19.73 5.75
C TYR A 156 7.71 -19.92 6.51
N GLY A 157 7.71 -20.56 7.69
CA GLY A 157 8.95 -20.81 8.47
C GLY A 157 9.43 -19.60 9.28
N TYR A 158 10.75 -19.36 9.36
CA TYR A 158 11.39 -18.28 10.15
C TYR A 158 10.93 -16.86 9.74
N GLY A 159 10.41 -16.69 8.51
CA GLY A 159 9.77 -15.46 8.03
C GLY A 159 8.29 -15.29 8.38
N SER A 160 7.69 -16.24 9.11
CA SER A 160 6.28 -16.15 9.53
C SER A 160 6.03 -14.94 10.42
N GLY A 161 4.91 -14.23 10.19
CA GLY A 161 4.53 -13.05 10.96
C GLY A 161 5.25 -11.75 10.58
N GLY A 162 6.12 -11.75 9.56
CA GLY A 162 6.77 -10.53 9.04
C GLY A 162 8.03 -10.11 9.82
N ASN A 163 8.48 -10.89 10.82
CA ASN A 163 9.63 -10.54 11.65
C ASN A 163 10.94 -10.49 10.86
N ALA A 164 11.20 -11.47 9.98
CA ALA A 164 12.41 -11.45 9.13
C ALA A 164 12.42 -10.26 8.17
N ALA A 165 11.26 -9.93 7.57
CA ALA A 165 11.12 -8.76 6.72
C ALA A 165 11.34 -7.45 7.50
N LEU A 166 10.81 -7.37 8.73
CA LEU A 166 11.03 -6.23 9.61
C LEU A 166 12.50 -6.09 9.99
N GLU A 167 13.18 -7.16 10.42
CA GLU A 167 14.59 -7.10 10.81
C GLU A 167 15.51 -6.72 9.65
N ASN A 168 15.28 -7.24 8.44
CA ASN A 168 16.11 -6.93 7.27
C ASN A 168 15.87 -5.52 6.72
N THR A 169 14.70 -4.94 6.98
CA THR A 169 14.38 -3.56 6.60
C THR A 169 14.71 -2.55 7.70
N TYR A 170 15.00 -3.03 8.91
CA TYR A 170 15.33 -2.22 10.07
C TYR A 170 16.86 -2.11 10.27
N ASP A 171 17.41 -0.92 10.02
CA ASP A 171 18.81 -0.63 10.32
C ASP A 171 19.01 -0.29 11.82
N LYS A 172 19.50 -1.26 12.60
CA LYS A 172 19.83 -1.08 14.04
C LYS A 172 20.96 -0.07 14.28
N SER A 173 21.73 0.32 13.27
CA SER A 173 22.88 1.21 13.44
C SER A 173 22.52 2.70 13.44
N GLN A 174 21.34 3.08 12.95
CA GLN A 174 20.86 4.47 12.89
C GLN A 174 20.13 4.95 14.17
N THR A 175 19.84 4.08 15.13
CA THR A 175 19.04 4.43 16.32
C THR A 175 19.84 4.98 17.51
N LYS A 176 21.18 5.11 17.39
CA LYS A 176 22.01 5.61 18.49
C LYS A 176 22.21 7.13 18.55
N GLU A 177 21.65 7.91 17.61
CA GLU A 177 21.85 9.38 17.59
C GLU A 177 20.60 10.24 17.82
N TYR A 178 19.47 9.64 18.21
CA TYR A 178 18.28 10.42 18.58
C TYR A 178 17.62 9.88 19.86
N ILE A 179 18.34 9.93 20.99
CA ILE A 179 17.79 10.12 22.34
C ILE A 179 18.70 11.08 23.09
#